data_AF-A0A969IDB5-F1
#
_entry.id   AF-A0A969IDB5-F1
#
_cell.length_a   1.000
_cell.length_b   1.000
_cell.length_c   1.000
_cell.angle_alpha   90.00
_cell.angle_beta   90.00
_cell.angle_gamma   90.00
#
_symmetry.space_group_name_H-M   'P 1'
#
loop_
_entity.id
_entity.type
_entity.pdbx_description
1 polymer ?
#
loop_
_entity_poly.entity_id
_entity_poly.type
_entity_poly.pdbx_seq_one_letter_code
_entity_poly.pdbx_strand_id
1 'polypeptide(L)'
;MLAFIKAGNAVTFPEGSMMGYYDELTGKADSAGMPSDVLQNTIAYADTVFKTVMAWSKMDNYAQIRSAPRFTVIDSPGRWVPTPPMYAQAVEPHWREMRTMVLDSASQFMPPRPPKFEVQDKSSAFYKAMMEVKAVSDSLTEEQKHIAVFWDDNPFKLNVTGHVMFATKKFSPPGHWMNIVGIAAEKNKADFNTTVYAYAKTAIALYDAFISCWDEKYRSNYVRPETVINKLVNGEWRPYNSNPAFSFLYQWPCHHFCMCRRSNDGSIFRQNQF
;
A
#
# COMPACT_ATOMS: atom_id res chain seq x y z
N MET A 1 0.61 23.88 5.07
CA MET A 1 1.80 23.01 4.81
C MET A 1 2.57 22.67 6.08
N LEU A 2 2.87 23.61 6.99
CA LEU A 2 3.64 23.34 8.21
C LEU A 2 3.06 22.20 9.08
N ALA A 3 1.74 22.19 9.31
CA ALA A 3 1.07 21.12 10.05
C ALA A 3 1.23 19.74 9.39
N PHE A 4 1.20 19.68 8.06
CA PHE A 4 1.42 18.45 7.29
C PHE A 4 2.86 17.93 7.46
N ILE A 5 3.86 18.81 7.41
CA ILE A 5 5.26 18.42 7.63
C ILE A 5 5.47 17.90 9.05
N LYS A 6 4.92 18.59 10.06
CA LYS A 6 4.98 18.12 11.45
C LYS A 6 4.31 16.76 11.63
N ALA A 7 3.13 16.56 11.04
CA ALA A 7 2.44 15.27 11.05
C ALA A 7 3.27 14.18 10.37
N GLY A 8 3.81 14.45 9.17
CA GLY A 8 4.68 13.54 8.43
C GLY A 8 5.95 13.17 9.19
N ASN A 9 6.61 14.15 9.83
CA ASN A 9 7.77 13.91 10.68
C ASN A 9 7.45 13.00 11.87
N ALA A 10 6.29 13.18 12.50
CA ALA A 10 5.88 12.37 13.65
C ALA A 10 5.57 10.90 13.31
N VAL A 11 5.33 10.59 12.03
CA VAL A 11 4.98 9.23 11.57
C VAL A 11 6.05 8.61 10.66
N THR A 12 7.19 9.28 10.47
CA THR A 12 8.30 8.81 9.63
C THR A 12 9.56 8.63 10.46
N PHE A 13 10.34 7.60 10.15
CA PHE A 13 11.64 7.35 10.77
C PHE A 13 12.78 7.51 9.74
N PRO A 14 13.94 8.11 10.11
CA PRO A 14 14.26 8.66 11.42
C PRO A 14 13.54 9.99 11.71
N GLU A 15 13.34 10.28 13.00
CA GLU A 15 12.81 11.56 13.47
C GLU A 15 13.72 12.71 12.98
N GLY A 16 13.10 13.80 12.53
CA GLY A 16 13.82 14.96 12.00
C GLY A 16 14.04 14.92 10.48
N SER A 17 13.79 13.78 9.83
CA SER A 17 13.95 13.62 8.37
C SER A 17 13.13 14.60 7.53
N MET A 18 12.04 15.15 8.08
CA MET A 18 11.20 16.13 7.40
C MET A 18 11.40 17.57 7.86
N MET A 19 12.17 17.81 8.93
CA MET A 19 12.31 19.15 9.50
C MET A 19 13.12 20.10 8.61
N GLY A 20 14.00 19.58 7.74
CA GLY A 20 14.65 20.41 6.71
C GLY A 20 13.66 21.12 5.78
N TYR A 21 12.55 20.46 5.41
CA TYR A 21 11.49 21.09 4.61
C TYR A 21 10.68 22.11 5.41
N TYR A 22 10.53 21.89 6.72
CA TYR A 22 9.89 22.87 7.61
C TYR A 22 10.70 24.16 7.61
N ASP A 23 12.01 24.04 7.85
CA ASP A 23 12.94 25.17 7.94
C ASP A 23 13.02 25.91 6.60
N GLU A 24 13.07 25.19 5.48
CA GLU A 24 13.04 25.76 4.12
C GLU A 24 11.78 26.59 3.89
N LEU A 25 10.59 26.08 4.26
CA LEU A 25 9.34 26.82 4.08
C LEU A 25 9.27 28.08 4.94
N THR A 26 9.69 27.99 6.20
CA THR A 26 9.73 29.16 7.09
C THR A 26 10.75 30.18 6.61
N GLY A 27 11.92 29.75 6.14
CA GLY A 27 12.95 30.63 5.59
C GLY A 27 12.52 31.30 4.29
N LYS A 28 11.78 30.61 3.41
CA LYS A 28 11.18 31.20 2.22
C LYS A 28 10.10 32.24 2.56
N ALA A 29 9.27 31.98 3.57
CA ALA A 29 8.27 32.93 4.02
C ALA A 29 8.91 34.21 4.55
N ASP A 30 9.95 34.08 5.36
CA ASP A 30 10.72 35.21 5.89
C ASP A 30 11.43 35.98 4.75
N SER A 31 12.11 35.27 3.85
CA SER A 31 12.79 35.87 2.69
C SER A 31 11.85 36.57 1.71
N ALA A 32 10.58 36.15 1.65
CA ALA A 32 9.54 36.79 0.85
C ALA A 32 8.96 38.05 1.51
N GLY A 33 9.46 38.45 2.68
CA GLY A 33 9.02 39.64 3.41
C GLY A 33 7.71 39.44 4.18
N MET A 34 7.37 38.20 4.56
CA MET A 34 6.23 37.96 5.42
C MET A 34 6.43 38.65 6.78
N PRO A 35 5.47 39.45 7.26
CA PRO A 35 5.56 40.06 8.58
C PRO A 35 5.77 39.00 9.68
N SER A 36 6.64 39.31 10.64
CA SER A 36 7.07 38.34 11.66
C SER A 36 5.92 37.87 12.55
N ASP A 37 4.97 38.76 12.86
CA ASP A 37 3.74 38.45 13.58
C ASP A 37 2.84 37.48 12.79
N VAL A 38 2.70 37.68 11.47
CA VAL A 38 1.95 36.78 10.58
C VAL A 38 2.60 35.40 10.55
N LEU A 39 3.93 35.32 10.43
CA LEU A 39 4.65 34.05 10.44
C LEU A 39 4.50 33.31 11.77
N GLN A 40 4.68 34.01 12.89
CA GLN A 40 4.51 33.44 14.24
C GLN A 40 3.07 32.93 14.47
N ASN A 41 2.07 33.72 14.09
CA ASN A 41 0.66 33.31 14.18
C ASN A 41 0.35 32.11 13.29
N THR A 42 0.95 32.04 12.09
CA THR A 42 0.82 30.90 11.17
C THR A 42 1.42 29.62 11.76
N ILE A 43 2.60 29.71 12.38
CA ILE A 43 3.25 28.59 13.08
C ILE A 43 2.39 28.13 14.25
N ALA A 44 1.90 29.07 15.08
CA ALA A 44 1.05 28.76 16.21
C ALA A 44 -0.25 28.05 15.78
N TYR A 45 -0.87 28.50 14.69
CA TYR A 45 -2.06 27.84 14.14
C TYR A 45 -1.74 26.46 13.54
N ALA A 46 -0.61 26.30 12.85
CA ALA A 46 -0.19 24.99 12.36
C ALA A 46 -0.01 23.99 13.51
N ASP A 47 0.46 24.45 14.67
CA ASP A 47 0.65 23.62 15.86
C ASP A 47 -0.67 23.18 16.50
N THR A 48 -1.71 24.03 16.48
CA THR A 48 -3.03 23.61 16.97
C THR A 48 -3.63 22.52 16.07
N VAL A 49 -3.51 22.68 14.74
CA VAL A 49 -3.97 21.67 13.77
C VAL A 49 -3.20 20.36 13.94
N PHE A 50 -1.86 20.41 14.00
CA PHE A 50 -1.02 19.23 14.22
C PHE A 50 -1.40 18.50 15.51
N LYS A 51 -1.52 19.22 16.64
CA LYS A 51 -1.89 18.62 17.93
C LYS A 51 -3.25 17.93 17.85
N THR A 52 -4.22 18.57 17.22
CA THR A 52 -5.59 18.02 17.07
C THR A 52 -5.58 16.74 16.23
N VAL A 53 -4.94 16.76 15.07
CA VAL A 53 -4.85 15.60 14.18
C VAL A 53 -4.10 14.44 14.84
N MET A 54 -2.98 14.72 15.52
CA MET A 54 -2.20 13.69 16.19
C MET A 54 -2.90 13.11 17.43
N ALA A 55 -3.68 13.92 18.15
CA ALA A 55 -4.50 13.41 19.25
C ALA A 55 -5.56 12.44 18.73
N TRP A 56 -6.23 12.79 17.61
CA TRP A 56 -7.20 11.92 16.97
C TRP A 56 -6.57 10.65 16.39
N SER A 57 -5.39 10.74 15.76
CA SER A 57 -4.71 9.59 15.16
C SER A 57 -4.25 8.56 16.19
N LYS A 58 -3.80 8.98 17.38
CA LYS A 58 -3.41 8.06 18.47
C LYS A 58 -4.56 7.17 18.99
N MET A 59 -5.81 7.49 18.65
CA MET A 59 -6.99 6.73 19.04
C MET A 59 -7.50 5.79 17.92
N ASP A 60 -6.67 5.48 16.92
CA ASP A 60 -7.05 4.66 15.75
C ASP A 60 -6.76 3.16 15.89
N ASN A 61 -6.36 2.72 17.09
CA ASN A 61 -5.94 1.35 17.44
C ASN A 61 -4.54 0.93 16.94
N TYR A 62 -3.79 1.81 16.28
CA TYR A 62 -2.44 1.49 15.77
C TYR A 62 -1.47 1.04 16.86
N ALA A 63 -1.41 1.76 17.99
CA ALA A 63 -0.47 1.46 19.06
C ALA A 63 -0.73 0.09 19.70
N GLN A 64 -1.99 -0.31 19.79
CA GLN A 64 -2.44 -1.55 20.39
C GLN A 64 -2.06 -2.75 19.50
N ILE A 65 -2.28 -2.64 18.19
CA ILE A 65 -1.98 -3.73 17.24
C ILE A 65 -0.46 -4.00 17.10
N ARG A 66 0.40 -3.04 17.50
CA ARG A 66 1.86 -3.23 17.49
C ARG A 66 2.34 -4.26 18.51
N SER A 67 1.55 -4.47 19.57
CA SER A 67 1.79 -5.51 20.59
C SER A 67 0.92 -6.76 20.40
N ALA A 68 0.09 -6.81 19.34
CA ALA A 68 -0.80 -7.94 19.11
C ALA A 68 -0.02 -9.21 18.71
N PRO A 69 -0.61 -10.40 18.92
CA PRO A 69 0.02 -11.66 18.54
C PRO A 69 0.40 -11.70 17.06
N ARG A 70 1.47 -12.42 16.75
CA ARG A 70 1.87 -12.66 15.36
C ARG A 70 0.90 -13.65 14.70
N PHE A 71 0.83 -13.58 13.38
CA PHE A 71 0.08 -14.54 12.59
C PHE A 71 0.64 -15.96 12.78
N THR A 72 -0.20 -16.90 13.19
CA THR A 72 0.16 -18.32 13.30
C THR A 72 0.00 -19.00 11.95
N VAL A 73 1.12 -19.51 11.41
CA VAL A 73 1.11 -20.31 10.19
C VAL A 73 0.61 -21.71 10.54
N ILE A 74 -0.47 -22.13 9.88
CA ILE A 74 -1.04 -23.48 10.01
C ILE A 74 -0.79 -24.20 8.69
N ASP A 75 0.03 -25.26 8.73
CA ASP A 75 0.31 -26.08 7.55
C ASP A 75 -0.92 -26.93 7.20
N SER A 76 -1.76 -26.37 6.34
CA SER A 76 -2.94 -27.03 5.81
C SER A 76 -3.14 -26.67 4.34
N PRO A 77 -3.66 -27.60 3.51
CA PRO A 77 -3.81 -27.36 2.09
C PRO A 77 -4.63 -26.11 1.79
N GLY A 78 -4.13 -25.27 0.87
CA GLY A 78 -4.81 -24.05 0.44
C GLY A 78 -4.62 -22.84 1.35
N ARG A 79 -3.91 -22.97 2.48
CA ARG A 79 -3.56 -21.82 3.31
C ARG A 79 -2.23 -21.19 2.91
N TRP A 80 -2.12 -19.89 3.17
CA TRP A 80 -0.90 -19.11 3.01
C TRP A 80 0.19 -19.63 3.95
N VAL A 81 1.39 -19.75 3.39
CA VAL A 81 2.62 -20.03 4.12
C VAL A 81 3.69 -19.02 3.68
N PRO A 82 4.68 -18.71 4.53
CA PRO A 82 5.82 -17.90 4.14
C PRO A 82 6.52 -18.47 2.91
N THR A 83 6.98 -17.59 2.04
CA THR A 83 7.54 -17.94 0.74
C THR A 83 9.05 -17.67 0.66
N PRO A 84 9.80 -18.45 -0.13
CA PRO A 84 11.21 -18.16 -0.39
C PRO A 84 11.39 -16.78 -1.07
N PRO A 85 12.59 -16.18 -0.99
CA PRO A 85 13.77 -16.65 -0.25
C PRO A 85 13.77 -16.31 1.25
N MET A 86 12.94 -15.34 1.68
CA MET A 86 13.02 -14.76 3.02
C MET A 86 12.21 -15.52 4.08
N TYR A 87 11.16 -16.23 3.68
CA TYR A 87 10.19 -16.86 4.61
C TYR A 87 9.72 -15.89 5.70
N ALA A 88 9.47 -14.64 5.29
CA ALA A 88 9.14 -13.56 6.19
C ALA A 88 7.81 -13.79 6.92
N GLN A 89 7.69 -13.15 8.08
CA GLN A 89 6.44 -13.13 8.84
C GLN A 89 5.35 -12.37 8.08
N ALA A 90 4.09 -12.79 8.28
CA ALA A 90 2.95 -12.09 7.73
C ALA A 90 2.89 -10.66 8.28
N VAL A 91 2.73 -9.68 7.39
CA VAL A 91 2.77 -8.26 7.74
C VAL A 91 1.38 -7.75 8.09
N GLU A 92 1.28 -7.14 9.26
CA GLU A 92 0.07 -6.52 9.79
C GLU A 92 -1.17 -7.44 9.84
N PRO A 93 -1.14 -8.60 10.52
CA PRO A 93 -2.31 -9.49 10.64
C PRO A 93 -3.55 -8.84 11.25
N HIS A 94 -3.35 -7.81 12.05
CA HIS A 94 -4.40 -7.07 12.74
C HIS A 94 -4.76 -5.75 12.05
N TRP A 95 -4.34 -5.51 10.81
CA TRP A 95 -4.62 -4.23 10.12
C TRP A 95 -6.13 -3.96 9.94
N ARG A 96 -6.95 -5.00 9.91
CA ARG A 96 -8.42 -4.90 9.87
C ARG A 96 -9.03 -4.29 11.14
N GLU A 97 -8.26 -4.24 12.23
CA GLU A 97 -8.69 -3.73 13.54
C GLU A 97 -8.38 -2.24 13.71
N MET A 98 -7.73 -1.63 12.71
CA MET A 98 -7.56 -0.18 12.63
C MET A 98 -8.92 0.51 12.51
N ARG A 99 -9.05 1.71 13.10
CA ARG A 99 -10.23 2.55 12.91
C ARG A 99 -10.30 3.03 11.45
N THR A 100 -11.41 2.76 10.79
CA THR A 100 -11.69 3.26 9.43
C THR A 100 -11.98 4.77 9.45
N MET A 101 -11.71 5.46 8.33
CA MET A 101 -11.98 6.89 8.19
C MET A 101 -13.38 7.18 7.64
N VAL A 102 -13.79 6.44 6.60
CA VAL A 102 -15.04 6.62 5.88
C VAL A 102 -15.88 5.34 5.90
N LEU A 103 -15.25 4.16 5.92
CA LEU A 103 -15.98 2.90 6.00
C LEU A 103 -16.70 2.74 7.34
N ASP A 104 -17.88 2.12 7.31
CA ASP A 104 -18.62 1.72 8.51
C ASP A 104 -17.91 0.58 9.25
N SER A 105 -17.24 -0.31 8.50
CA SER A 105 -16.43 -1.41 9.03
C SER A 105 -15.41 -1.89 8.00
N ALA A 106 -14.35 -2.56 8.48
CA ALA A 106 -13.33 -3.16 7.61
C ALA A 106 -13.92 -4.13 6.56
N SER A 107 -15.03 -4.81 6.90
CA SER A 107 -15.70 -5.78 6.03
C SER A 107 -16.82 -5.20 5.17
N GLN A 108 -17.02 -3.88 5.13
CA GLN A 108 -18.09 -3.25 4.34
C GLN A 108 -18.04 -3.65 2.85
N PHE A 109 -16.84 -3.88 2.32
CA PHE A 109 -16.61 -4.31 0.93
C PHE A 109 -16.10 -5.75 0.84
N MET A 110 -16.58 -6.65 1.72
CA MET A 110 -16.19 -8.06 1.71
C MET A 110 -16.54 -8.72 0.36
N PRO A 111 -15.55 -9.25 -0.38
CA PRO A 111 -15.79 -9.86 -1.70
C PRO A 111 -16.27 -11.33 -1.59
N PRO A 112 -16.76 -11.94 -2.71
CA PRO A 112 -17.21 -13.34 -2.72
C PRO A 112 -16.05 -14.33 -2.65
N ARG A 113 -16.03 -15.27 -1.70
CA ARG A 113 -14.91 -16.19 -1.41
C ARG A 113 -14.08 -16.66 -2.63
N PRO A 114 -12.75 -16.82 -2.48
CA PRO A 114 -11.91 -17.30 -3.57
C PRO A 114 -12.34 -18.72 -4.01
N PRO A 115 -11.96 -19.15 -5.22
CA PRO A 115 -12.18 -20.53 -5.65
C PRO A 115 -11.74 -21.52 -4.56
N LYS A 116 -12.47 -22.63 -4.42
CA LYS A 116 -12.08 -23.66 -3.46
C LYS A 116 -10.73 -24.23 -3.87
N PHE A 117 -9.83 -24.42 -2.90
CA PHE A 117 -8.55 -25.06 -3.15
C PHE A 117 -8.77 -26.52 -3.53
N GLU A 118 -8.62 -26.82 -4.83
CA GLU A 118 -8.78 -28.15 -5.41
C GLU A 118 -7.70 -28.34 -6.48
N VAL A 119 -6.71 -29.20 -6.21
CA VAL A 119 -5.58 -29.43 -7.10
C VAL A 119 -5.63 -30.78 -7.80
N GLN A 120 -6.46 -31.69 -7.28
CA GLN A 120 -6.65 -33.03 -7.83
C GLN A 120 -7.52 -32.98 -9.09
N ASP A 121 -8.49 -32.06 -9.14
CA ASP A 121 -9.33 -31.83 -10.31
C ASP A 121 -8.73 -30.75 -11.21
N LYS A 122 -8.21 -31.17 -12.36
CA LYS A 122 -7.65 -30.27 -13.39
C LYS A 122 -8.71 -29.36 -14.04
N SER A 123 -9.99 -29.70 -13.91
CA SER A 123 -11.10 -28.91 -14.43
C SER A 123 -11.58 -27.84 -13.44
N SER A 124 -11.14 -27.90 -12.18
CA SER A 124 -11.49 -26.95 -11.13
C SER A 124 -11.05 -25.52 -11.48
N ALA A 125 -11.79 -24.54 -10.96
CA ALA A 125 -11.47 -23.13 -11.14
C ALA A 125 -10.09 -22.78 -10.56
N PHE A 126 -9.70 -23.41 -9.45
CA PHE A 126 -8.39 -23.19 -8.84
C PHE A 126 -7.24 -23.69 -9.72
N TYR A 127 -7.33 -24.94 -10.18
CA TYR A 127 -6.27 -25.53 -11.00
C TYR A 127 -6.08 -24.75 -12.31
N LYS A 128 -7.18 -24.35 -12.96
CA LYS A 128 -7.14 -23.52 -14.17
C LYS A 128 -6.45 -22.18 -13.91
N ALA A 129 -6.84 -21.45 -12.86
CA ALA A 129 -6.23 -20.17 -12.51
C ALA A 129 -4.73 -20.31 -12.15
N MET A 130 -4.35 -21.38 -11.45
CA MET A 130 -2.95 -21.67 -11.14
C MET A 130 -2.12 -21.90 -12.41
N MET A 131 -2.63 -22.71 -13.34
CA MET A 131 -1.95 -22.99 -14.60
C MET A 131 -1.91 -21.78 -15.52
N GLU A 132 -2.93 -20.92 -15.49
CA GLU A 132 -2.93 -19.63 -16.19
C GLU A 132 -1.80 -18.74 -15.68
N VAL A 133 -1.64 -18.59 -14.36
CA VAL A 133 -0.53 -17.80 -13.77
C VAL A 133 0.82 -18.34 -14.24
N LYS A 134 1.00 -19.66 -14.25
CA LYS A 134 2.23 -20.28 -14.75
C LYS A 134 2.45 -19.97 -16.23
N ALA A 135 1.43 -20.21 -17.07
CA ALA A 135 1.51 -20.01 -18.51
C ALA A 135 1.85 -18.55 -18.86
N VAL A 136 1.16 -17.59 -18.25
CA VAL A 136 1.42 -16.16 -18.45
C VAL A 136 2.84 -15.80 -18.00
N SER A 137 3.28 -16.29 -16.85
CA SER A 137 4.64 -16.01 -16.34
C SER A 137 5.73 -16.58 -17.25
N ASP A 138 5.50 -17.72 -17.88
CA ASP A 138 6.47 -18.38 -18.76
C ASP A 138 6.53 -17.72 -20.15
N SER A 139 5.48 -17.00 -20.56
CA SER A 139 5.35 -16.40 -21.88
C SER A 139 5.23 -14.87 -21.87
N LEU A 140 5.77 -14.20 -20.84
CA LEU A 140 5.72 -12.74 -20.74
C LEU A 140 6.44 -12.06 -21.91
N THR A 141 5.75 -11.14 -22.58
CA THR A 141 6.37 -10.22 -23.54
C THR A 141 7.24 -9.18 -22.82
N GLU A 142 8.16 -8.53 -23.54
CA GLU A 142 8.98 -7.46 -22.94
C GLU A 142 8.12 -6.33 -22.38
N GLU A 143 7.06 -5.94 -23.08
CA GLU A 143 6.10 -4.95 -22.57
C GLU A 143 5.45 -5.40 -21.25
N GLN A 144 4.99 -6.65 -21.17
CA GLN A 144 4.38 -7.18 -19.95
C GLN A 144 5.37 -7.24 -18.78
N LYS A 145 6.65 -7.54 -19.06
CA LYS A 145 7.73 -7.48 -18.06
C LYS A 145 7.91 -6.05 -17.55
N HIS A 146 7.96 -5.07 -18.44
CA HIS A 146 8.06 -3.65 -18.07
C HIS A 146 6.87 -3.21 -17.21
N ILE A 147 5.64 -3.57 -17.58
CA ILE A 147 4.43 -3.28 -16.81
C ILE A 147 4.52 -3.93 -15.41
N ALA A 148 4.96 -5.18 -15.34
CA ALA A 148 5.11 -5.91 -14.07
C ALA A 148 6.15 -5.26 -13.14
N VAL A 149 7.26 -4.75 -13.69
CA VAL A 149 8.28 -4.04 -12.89
C VAL A 149 7.79 -2.67 -12.44
N PHE A 150 7.05 -1.96 -13.31
CA PHE A 150 6.51 -0.64 -13.03
C PHE A 150 5.49 -0.65 -11.88
N TRP A 151 4.65 -1.68 -11.79
CA TRP A 151 3.64 -1.84 -10.73
C TRP A 151 4.05 -2.81 -9.61
N ASP A 152 5.32 -3.20 -9.52
CA ASP A 152 5.78 -4.12 -8.46
C ASP A 152 5.65 -3.48 -7.09
N ASP A 153 6.02 -2.19 -6.98
CA ASP A 153 5.89 -1.33 -5.79
C ASP A 153 6.17 -2.04 -4.44
N ASN A 154 7.10 -2.99 -4.47
CA ASN A 154 7.52 -3.78 -3.32
C ASN A 154 8.71 -3.07 -2.65
N PRO A 155 8.50 -2.42 -1.49
CA PRO A 155 9.56 -1.64 -0.84
C PRO A 155 10.73 -2.48 -0.36
N PHE A 156 10.56 -3.81 -0.29
CA PHE A 156 11.57 -4.78 0.15
C PHE A 156 11.74 -5.91 -0.86
N LYS A 157 12.10 -5.57 -2.11
CA LYS A 157 12.57 -6.58 -3.07
C LYS A 157 13.97 -7.07 -2.66
N LEU A 158 14.04 -8.29 -2.13
CA LEU A 158 15.31 -8.95 -1.83
C LEU A 158 15.90 -9.53 -3.11
N ASN A 159 17.07 -9.04 -3.50
CA ASN A 159 17.87 -9.63 -4.55
C ASN A 159 18.88 -10.58 -3.92
N VAL A 160 18.93 -11.81 -4.42
CA VAL A 160 19.86 -12.84 -3.97
C VAL A 160 20.75 -13.20 -5.15
N THR A 161 22.04 -12.90 -5.04
CA THR A 161 23.06 -13.25 -6.02
C THR A 161 24.19 -13.99 -5.31
N GLY A 162 24.16 -15.32 -5.38
CA GLY A 162 25.08 -16.16 -4.59
C GLY A 162 24.86 -15.97 -3.08
N HIS A 163 25.94 -15.68 -2.35
CA HIS A 163 25.90 -15.38 -0.90
C HIS A 163 25.49 -13.93 -0.58
N VAL A 164 25.33 -13.07 -1.59
CA VAL A 164 25.00 -11.66 -1.40
C VAL A 164 23.48 -11.49 -1.42
N MET A 165 22.96 -10.91 -0.34
CA MET A 165 21.56 -10.51 -0.22
C MET A 165 21.47 -8.99 -0.03
N PHE A 166 20.76 -8.30 -0.91
CA PHE A 166 20.52 -6.86 -0.78
C PHE A 166 19.09 -6.48 -1.14
N ALA A 167 18.54 -5.50 -0.43
CA ALA A 167 17.19 -5.00 -0.66
C ALA A 167 17.21 -3.78 -1.60
N THR A 168 16.42 -3.82 -2.68
CA THR A 168 16.14 -2.63 -3.48
C THR A 168 15.00 -1.85 -2.82
N LYS A 169 15.25 -0.58 -2.49
CA LYS A 169 14.21 0.33 -2.01
C LYS A 169 13.32 0.76 -3.18
N LYS A 170 12.02 0.53 -3.04
CA LYS A 170 10.99 1.03 -3.95
C LYS A 170 9.90 1.76 -3.15
N PHE A 171 9.13 2.59 -3.83
CA PHE A 171 7.91 3.14 -3.24
C PHE A 171 6.88 2.02 -3.06
N SER A 172 5.97 2.19 -2.10
CA SER A 172 4.80 1.32 -1.96
C SER A 172 3.68 1.80 -2.90
N PRO A 173 2.66 0.98 -3.18
CA PRO A 173 1.56 1.35 -4.07
C PRO A 173 0.86 2.66 -3.70
N PRO A 174 0.58 2.99 -2.42
CA PRO A 174 0.00 4.29 -2.10
C PRO A 174 0.98 5.45 -2.40
N GLY A 175 2.28 5.25 -2.27
CA GLY A 175 3.27 6.26 -2.67
C GLY A 175 3.22 6.56 -4.16
N HIS A 176 3.10 5.53 -5.00
CA HIS A 176 2.92 5.67 -6.44
C HIS A 176 1.61 6.41 -6.77
N TRP A 177 0.49 6.03 -6.15
CA TRP A 177 -0.79 6.71 -6.37
C TRP A 177 -0.77 8.18 -5.94
N MET A 178 -0.09 8.52 -4.84
CA MET A 178 0.10 9.91 -4.44
C MET A 178 0.98 10.68 -5.43
N ASN A 179 1.98 10.04 -6.05
CA ASN A 179 2.73 10.65 -7.14
C ASN A 179 1.85 10.95 -8.37
N ILE A 180 0.96 10.01 -8.75
CA ILE A 180 0.00 10.21 -9.85
C ILE A 180 -0.92 11.40 -9.58
N VAL A 181 -1.38 11.60 -8.34
CA VAL A 181 -2.17 12.80 -7.97
C VAL A 181 -1.37 14.08 -8.21
N GLY A 182 -0.09 14.10 -7.88
CA GLY A 182 0.80 15.23 -8.14
C GLY A 182 0.93 15.55 -9.63
N ILE A 183 1.21 14.53 -10.44
CA ILE A 183 1.28 14.68 -11.91
C ILE A 183 -0.05 15.20 -12.48
N ALA A 184 -1.18 14.68 -11.99
CA ALA A 184 -2.50 15.14 -12.41
C ALA A 184 -2.78 16.59 -12.01
N ALA A 185 -2.40 17.00 -10.80
CA ALA A 185 -2.54 18.37 -10.33
C ALA A 185 -1.70 19.34 -11.17
N GLU A 186 -0.42 19.00 -11.44
CA GLU A 186 0.47 19.79 -12.29
C GLU A 186 -0.06 19.92 -13.72
N LYS A 187 -0.48 18.81 -14.33
CA LYS A 187 -1.02 18.79 -15.70
C LYS A 187 -2.27 19.64 -15.84
N ASN A 188 -3.13 19.66 -14.82
CA ASN A 188 -4.34 20.48 -14.80
C ASN A 188 -4.10 21.91 -14.30
N LYS A 189 -2.87 22.28 -13.94
CA LYS A 189 -2.53 23.57 -13.30
C LYS A 189 -3.46 23.86 -12.11
N ALA A 190 -3.75 22.83 -11.32
CA ALA A 190 -4.65 22.93 -10.19
C ALA A 190 -4.09 23.91 -9.15
N ASP A 191 -4.98 24.69 -8.53
CA ASP A 191 -4.59 25.59 -7.45
C ASP A 191 -4.22 24.81 -6.18
N PHE A 192 -3.69 25.52 -5.19
CA PHE A 192 -3.26 24.92 -3.93
C PHE A 192 -4.39 24.16 -3.22
N ASN A 193 -5.58 24.76 -3.15
CA ASN A 193 -6.70 24.17 -2.43
C ASN A 193 -7.21 22.89 -3.09
N THR A 194 -7.33 22.89 -4.42
CA THR A 194 -7.72 21.72 -5.22
C THR A 194 -6.69 20.60 -5.08
N THR A 195 -5.41 20.96 -5.10
CA THR A 195 -4.31 19.99 -4.94
C THR A 195 -4.34 19.33 -3.57
N VAL A 196 -4.45 20.13 -2.49
CA VAL A 196 -4.55 19.60 -1.11
C VAL A 196 -5.79 18.71 -0.95
N TYR A 197 -6.93 19.12 -1.51
CA TYR A 197 -8.16 18.34 -1.48
C TYR A 197 -8.01 16.99 -2.19
N ALA A 198 -7.44 16.98 -3.39
CA ALA A 198 -7.20 15.76 -4.16
C ALA A 198 -6.27 14.78 -3.42
N TYR A 199 -5.18 15.29 -2.83
CA TYR A 199 -4.28 14.51 -2.01
C TYR A 199 -4.97 13.93 -0.77
N ALA A 200 -5.72 14.75 -0.04
CA ALA A 200 -6.40 14.33 1.18
C ALA A 200 -7.44 13.23 0.89
N LYS A 201 -8.31 13.43 -0.12
CA LYS A 201 -9.29 12.42 -0.52
C LYS A 201 -8.63 11.12 -0.96
N THR A 202 -7.56 11.20 -1.75
CA THR A 202 -6.85 10.02 -2.22
C THR A 202 -6.21 9.27 -1.05
N ALA A 203 -5.55 9.96 -0.12
CA ALA A 203 -4.95 9.36 1.06
C ALA A 203 -5.98 8.64 1.93
N ILE A 204 -7.14 9.27 2.18
CA ILE A 204 -8.25 8.69 2.95
C ILE A 204 -8.79 7.43 2.25
N ALA A 205 -9.03 7.50 0.93
CA ALA A 205 -9.55 6.39 0.16
C ALA A 205 -8.57 5.19 0.12
N LEU A 206 -7.27 5.46 -0.01
CA LEU A 206 -6.22 4.45 0.03
C LEU A 206 -6.11 3.83 1.42
N TYR A 207 -6.14 4.62 2.49
CA TYR A 207 -6.09 4.13 3.87
C TYR A 207 -7.21 3.11 4.15
N ASP A 208 -8.45 3.45 3.83
CA ASP A 208 -9.58 2.54 4.00
C ASP A 208 -9.55 1.35 3.03
N ALA A 209 -8.97 1.52 1.83
CA ALA A 209 -8.77 0.41 0.90
C ALA A 209 -7.80 -0.63 1.49
N PHE A 210 -6.71 -0.20 2.13
CA PHE A 210 -5.80 -1.11 2.83
C PHE A 210 -6.51 -1.91 3.92
N ILE A 211 -7.28 -1.25 4.77
CA ILE A 211 -8.02 -1.92 5.85
C ILE A 211 -8.94 -3.00 5.27
N SER A 212 -9.72 -2.66 4.24
CA SER A 212 -10.63 -3.62 3.59
C SER A 212 -9.89 -4.77 2.89
N CYS A 213 -8.78 -4.50 2.21
CA CYS A 213 -7.98 -5.53 1.57
C CYS A 213 -7.34 -6.49 2.59
N TRP A 214 -6.82 -5.94 3.70
CA TRP A 214 -6.20 -6.75 4.74
C TRP A 214 -7.23 -7.59 5.50
N ASP A 215 -8.45 -7.08 5.70
CA ASP A 215 -9.55 -7.88 6.24
C ASP A 215 -9.74 -9.17 5.43
N GLU A 216 -9.90 -9.08 4.11
CA GLU A 216 -10.10 -10.29 3.31
C GLU A 216 -8.86 -11.19 3.21
N LYS A 217 -7.65 -10.60 3.15
CA LYS A 217 -6.40 -11.38 3.09
C LYS A 217 -6.26 -12.31 4.29
N TYR A 218 -6.53 -11.80 5.49
CA TYR A 218 -6.47 -12.57 6.72
C TYR A 218 -7.76 -13.36 7.02
N ARG A 219 -8.87 -13.07 6.31
CA ARG A 219 -10.11 -13.85 6.35
C ARG A 219 -10.05 -15.11 5.48
N SER A 220 -9.49 -15.02 4.27
CA SER A 220 -9.32 -16.19 3.38
C SER A 220 -8.04 -16.95 3.65
N ASN A 221 -6.95 -16.27 4.04
CA ASN A 221 -5.63 -16.85 4.22
C ASN A 221 -5.20 -17.70 3.02
N TYR A 222 -5.52 -17.26 1.81
CA TYR A 222 -5.40 -18.07 0.60
C TYR A 222 -3.96 -18.37 0.15
N VAL A 223 -3.65 -19.58 -0.33
CA VAL A 223 -2.30 -19.95 -0.78
C VAL A 223 -1.82 -19.10 -1.98
N ARG A 224 -0.50 -18.90 -2.10
CA ARG A 224 0.10 -18.26 -3.28
C ARG A 224 0.34 -19.26 -4.41
N PRO A 225 0.26 -18.83 -5.69
CA PRO A 225 0.50 -19.70 -6.83
C PRO A 225 1.85 -20.44 -6.77
N GLU A 226 2.94 -19.75 -6.41
CA GLU A 226 4.27 -20.39 -6.39
C GLU A 226 4.36 -21.55 -5.40
N THR A 227 3.68 -21.47 -4.25
CA THR A 227 3.71 -22.55 -3.25
C THR A 227 3.15 -23.84 -3.85
N VAL A 228 2.08 -23.71 -4.64
CA VAL A 228 1.39 -24.86 -5.24
C VAL A 228 2.12 -25.33 -6.49
N ILE A 229 2.55 -24.40 -7.36
CA ILE A 229 3.30 -24.71 -8.59
C ILE A 229 4.62 -25.41 -8.24
N ASN A 230 5.35 -24.93 -7.22
CA ASN A 230 6.62 -25.54 -6.82
C ASN A 230 6.42 -26.94 -6.22
N LYS A 231 5.32 -27.16 -5.51
CA LYS A 231 5.03 -28.45 -4.87
C LYS A 231 4.51 -29.50 -5.85
N LEU A 232 3.73 -29.10 -6.87
CA LEU A 232 2.94 -30.04 -7.69
C LEU A 232 3.32 -30.06 -9.17
N VAL A 233 3.98 -29.02 -9.69
CA VAL A 233 4.22 -28.87 -11.14
C VAL A 233 5.71 -28.77 -11.46
N ASN A 234 6.43 -27.82 -10.87
CA ASN A 234 7.86 -27.62 -11.10
C ASN A 234 8.52 -26.95 -9.89
N GLY A 235 9.35 -27.69 -9.14
CA GLY A 235 10.05 -27.19 -7.94
C GLY A 235 11.04 -26.05 -8.17
N GLU A 236 11.51 -25.88 -9.41
CA GLU A 236 12.45 -24.83 -9.80
C GLU A 236 11.74 -23.58 -10.33
N TRP A 237 10.42 -23.63 -10.55
CA TRP A 237 9.68 -22.49 -11.06
C TRP A 237 9.74 -21.30 -10.10
N ARG A 238 9.91 -20.10 -10.64
CA ARG A 238 9.89 -18.86 -9.88
C ARG A 238 9.03 -17.84 -10.63
N PRO A 239 8.15 -17.10 -9.95
CA PRO A 239 7.43 -16.00 -10.58
C PRO A 239 8.42 -14.92 -11.03
N TYR A 240 8.08 -14.20 -12.11
CA TYR A 240 8.94 -13.12 -12.63
C TYR A 240 9.21 -12.03 -11.58
N ASN A 241 8.16 -11.57 -10.88
CA ASN A 241 8.32 -10.70 -9.72
C ASN A 241 8.48 -11.56 -8.47
N SER A 242 9.48 -11.24 -7.66
CA SER A 242 9.70 -11.89 -6.38
C SER A 242 8.48 -11.74 -5.49
N ASN A 243 8.04 -12.84 -4.90
CA ASN A 243 6.92 -12.81 -3.98
C ASN A 243 7.26 -11.90 -2.78
N PRO A 244 6.47 -10.83 -2.55
CA PRO A 244 6.73 -10.00 -1.40
C PRO A 244 6.56 -10.81 -0.10
N ALA A 245 7.30 -10.45 0.96
CA ALA A 245 7.15 -10.98 2.33
C ALA A 245 5.69 -10.92 2.86
N PHE A 246 4.87 -10.17 2.15
CA PHE A 246 3.48 -9.81 2.39
C PHE A 246 2.66 -10.03 1.12
N SER A 247 1.36 -10.25 1.25
CA SER A 247 0.47 -10.75 0.20
C SER A 247 0.03 -9.70 -0.84
N PHE A 248 0.98 -8.88 -1.32
CA PHE A 248 0.70 -7.68 -2.12
C PHE A 248 0.23 -7.93 -3.56
N LEU A 249 0.64 -9.02 -4.22
CA LEU A 249 0.49 -9.13 -5.69
C LEU A 249 -0.32 -10.32 -6.20
N TYR A 250 -0.32 -11.46 -5.52
CA TYR A 250 -0.84 -12.71 -6.09
C TYR A 250 -1.85 -13.45 -5.20
N GLN A 251 -2.39 -12.77 -4.19
CA GLN A 251 -3.32 -13.38 -3.25
C GLN A 251 -4.61 -12.57 -3.18
N TRP A 252 -5.71 -13.29 -3.05
CA TRP A 252 -7.06 -12.77 -3.13
C TRP A 252 -7.43 -11.89 -1.93
N PRO A 253 -7.99 -10.68 -2.12
CA PRO A 253 -8.02 -9.87 -3.35
C PRO A 253 -6.68 -9.20 -3.63
N CYS A 254 -6.38 -8.93 -4.91
CA CYS A 254 -5.20 -8.16 -5.28
C CYS A 254 -5.35 -6.71 -4.79
N HIS A 255 -4.39 -6.27 -3.97
CA HIS A 255 -4.41 -4.96 -3.36
C HIS A 255 -4.25 -3.83 -4.38
N HIS A 256 -3.35 -4.01 -5.36
CA HIS A 256 -3.20 -3.07 -6.48
C HIS A 256 -4.52 -2.88 -7.22
N PHE A 257 -5.27 -3.95 -7.46
CA PHE A 257 -6.57 -3.85 -8.13
C PHE A 257 -7.60 -3.06 -7.31
N CYS A 258 -7.68 -3.31 -6.00
CA CYS A 258 -8.58 -2.56 -5.11
C CYS A 258 -8.23 -1.06 -5.07
N MET A 259 -6.94 -0.73 -5.10
CA MET A 259 -6.48 0.65 -5.19
C MET A 259 -6.78 1.27 -6.54
N CYS A 260 -6.36 0.62 -7.64
CA CYS A 260 -6.57 1.10 -9.01
C CYS A 260 -8.05 1.41 -9.27
N ARG A 261 -8.97 0.58 -8.80
CA ARG A 261 -10.40 0.81 -9.01
C ARG A 261 -10.96 1.98 -8.21
N ARG A 262 -10.43 2.28 -7.02
CA ARG A 262 -10.86 3.41 -6.19
C ARG A 262 -10.20 4.72 -6.59
N SER A 263 -8.95 4.70 -7.03
CA SER A 263 -8.23 5.89 -7.49
C SER A 263 -8.63 6.33 -8.91
N ASN A 264 -9.15 5.42 -9.74
CA ASN A 264 -9.71 5.75 -11.06
C ASN A 264 -11.10 6.38 -11.02
N ASP A 265 -11.67 6.66 -9.84
CA ASP A 265 -12.89 7.46 -9.79
C ASP A 265 -12.53 8.90 -10.22
N GLY A 266 -12.68 9.17 -11.52
CA GLY A 266 -12.33 10.45 -12.14
C GLY A 266 -13.16 11.63 -11.63
N SER A 267 -13.97 11.44 -10.60
CA SER A 267 -14.73 12.46 -9.87
C SER A 267 -13.83 13.57 -9.31
N ILE A 268 -12.56 13.31 -9.01
CA ILE A 268 -11.64 14.30 -8.41
C ILE A 268 -11.24 15.42 -9.39
N PHE A 269 -11.11 15.14 -10.70
CA PHE A 269 -10.70 16.13 -11.71
C PHE A 269 -11.77 16.39 -12.79
N ARG A 270 -12.90 15.69 -12.78
CA ARG A 270 -14.00 15.92 -13.74
C ARG A 270 -15.00 17.02 -13.32
N GLN A 271 -14.85 17.64 -12.15
CA GLN A 271 -15.83 18.62 -11.67
C GLN A 271 -15.75 20.03 -12.32
N ASN A 272 -14.88 20.26 -13.31
CA ASN A 272 -14.78 21.54 -14.04
C ASN A 272 -15.22 21.47 -15.52
N GLN A 273 -16.12 20.56 -15.86
CA GLN A 273 -16.88 20.64 -17.11
C GLN A 273 -18.37 20.59 -16.80
N PHE A 274 -18.94 21.73 -16.43
CA PHE A 274 -20.17 22.34 -16.93
C PHE A 274 -20.38 23.69 -16.22
#